data_AF-A0A162CX79-F1
#
_entry.id   AF-A0A162CX79-F1
#
_cell.length_a   1.000
_cell.length_b   1.000
_cell.length_c   1.000
_cell.angle_alpha   90.00
_cell.angle_beta   90.00
_cell.angle_gamma   90.00
#
_symmetry.space_group_name_H-M   'P 1'
#
loop_
_entity.id
_entity.type
_entity.pdbx_description
1 polymer ?
#
loop_
_entity_poly.entity_id
_entity_poly.type
_entity_poly.pdbx_seq_one_letter_code
_entity_poly.pdbx_strand_id
1 'polypeptide(L)'
;MEKNIIPPAPLAEANTTKSNIVYAKSKTNHSYSFSCTFDSKFMDRIVDIITRAYHEYSSDYINEYYIQIQENQYCFTIELKSSELKLDYKFDHPSEEDQKEITLKFDQMEASILKL
;
A
#
# COMPACT_ATOMS: atom_id res chain seq x y z
N MET A 1 -44.57 -8.56 7.20
CA MET A 1 -43.50 -8.62 6.18
C MET A 1 -42.41 -7.65 6.61
N GLU A 2 -41.39 -8.15 7.31
CA GLU A 2 -40.23 -7.34 7.69
C GLU A 2 -39.36 -7.11 6.45
N LYS A 3 -39.05 -5.85 6.15
CA LYS A 3 -38.13 -5.50 5.08
C LYS A 3 -36.71 -5.77 5.57
N ASN A 4 -36.04 -6.76 5.01
CA ASN A 4 -34.60 -6.93 5.17
C ASN A 4 -33.90 -5.68 4.59
N ILE A 5 -33.44 -4.81 5.48
CA ILE A 5 -32.59 -3.67 5.12
C ILE A 5 -31.19 -4.25 4.97
N ILE A 6 -30.77 -4.49 3.73
CA ILE A 6 -29.37 -4.79 3.42
C ILE A 6 -28.61 -3.47 3.67
N PRO A 7 -27.65 -3.42 4.62
CA PRO A 7 -26.85 -2.22 4.79
C PRO A 7 -26.14 -1.92 3.46
N PRO A 8 -26.14 -0.66 3.00
CA PRO A 8 -25.41 -0.31 1.79
C PRO A 8 -23.96 -0.75 1.95
N ALA A 9 -23.41 -1.38 0.92
CA ALA A 9 -21.99 -1.70 0.89
C ALA A 9 -21.21 -0.42 1.23
N PRO A 10 -20.20 -0.48 2.09
CA PRO A 10 -19.41 0.70 2.42
C PRO A 10 -18.91 1.31 1.11
N LEU A 11 -19.30 2.56 0.86
CA LEU A 11 -18.80 3.32 -0.27
C LEU A 11 -17.32 3.54 -0.01
N ALA A 12 -16.46 2.88 -0.79
CA ALA A 12 -15.04 3.16 -0.76
C ALA A 12 -14.85 4.62 -1.21
N GLU A 13 -14.45 5.49 -0.29
CA GLU A 13 -14.10 6.88 -0.62
C GLU A 13 -12.80 6.88 -1.42
N ALA A 14 -12.94 6.85 -2.74
CA ALA A 14 -11.84 7.01 -3.66
C ALA A 14 -11.39 8.49 -3.64
N ASN A 15 -10.22 8.74 -3.07
CA ASN A 15 -9.63 10.07 -3.04
C ASN A 15 -8.80 10.29 -4.31
N THR A 16 -8.78 11.51 -4.85
CA THR A 16 -8.03 11.83 -6.08
C THR A 16 -7.03 12.95 -5.82
N THR A 17 -5.78 12.76 -6.25
CA THR A 17 -4.74 13.80 -6.19
C THR A 17 -4.82 14.76 -7.38
N LYS A 18 -4.07 15.88 -7.34
CA LYS A 18 -3.96 16.81 -8.48
C LYS A 18 -3.37 16.15 -9.75
N SER A 19 -2.67 15.04 -9.58
CA SER A 19 -2.05 14.26 -10.65
C SER A 19 -2.93 13.11 -11.14
N ASN A 20 -4.22 13.12 -10.79
CA ASN A 20 -5.21 12.09 -11.12
C ASN A 20 -4.86 10.69 -10.57
N ILE A 21 -4.10 10.62 -9.46
CA ILE A 21 -3.92 9.36 -8.75
C ILE A 21 -5.18 9.13 -7.92
N VAL A 22 -5.89 8.04 -8.20
CA VAL A 22 -7.06 7.62 -7.43
C VAL A 22 -6.60 6.60 -6.41
N TYR A 23 -6.94 6.77 -5.14
CA TYR A 23 -6.46 5.88 -4.08
C TYR A 23 -7.52 5.57 -3.02
N ALA A 24 -7.30 4.44 -2.35
CA ALA A 24 -8.03 4.00 -1.17
C ALA A 24 -7.03 3.53 -0.10
N LYS A 25 -7.36 3.79 1.17
CA LYS A 25 -6.50 3.46 2.31
C LYS A 25 -7.34 2.95 3.49
N SER A 26 -6.80 1.97 4.19
CA SER A 26 -7.25 1.52 5.51
C SER A 26 -6.04 1.35 6.42
N LYS A 27 -6.06 1.90 7.63
CA LYS A 27 -4.97 1.79 8.60
C LYS A 27 -5.53 1.55 9.99
N THR A 28 -5.03 0.52 10.66
CA THR A 28 -5.26 0.22 12.07
C THR A 28 -3.91 0.19 12.80
N ASN A 29 -3.90 -0.13 14.09
CA ASN A 29 -2.66 -0.32 14.85
C ASN A 29 -1.87 -1.56 14.40
N HIS A 30 -2.53 -2.54 13.78
CA HIS A 30 -1.94 -3.83 13.42
C HIS A 30 -1.91 -4.10 11.92
N SER A 31 -2.52 -3.26 11.11
CA SER A 31 -2.63 -3.51 9.68
C SER A 31 -2.73 -2.23 8.88
N TYR A 32 -2.24 -2.30 7.66
CA TYR A 32 -2.32 -1.23 6.69
C TYR A 32 -2.61 -1.83 5.33
N SER A 33 -3.46 -1.14 4.58
CA SER A 33 -3.72 -1.42 3.19
C SER A 33 -3.85 -0.09 2.46
N PHE A 34 -3.09 0.08 1.39
CA PHE A 34 -3.18 1.20 0.48
C PHE A 34 -3.20 0.67 -0.94
N SER A 35 -4.10 1.21 -1.74
CA SER A 35 -4.16 0.92 -3.17
C SER A 35 -4.31 2.22 -3.92
N CYS A 36 -3.63 2.33 -5.06
CA CYS A 36 -3.84 3.44 -5.96
C CYS A 36 -3.74 3.03 -7.43
N THR A 37 -4.43 3.79 -8.29
CA THR A 37 -4.25 3.75 -9.73
C THR A 37 -3.56 5.03 -10.20
N PHE A 38 -2.70 4.89 -11.21
CA PHE A 38 -1.87 5.97 -11.72
C PHE A 38 -1.63 5.83 -13.22
N ASP A 39 -1.26 6.94 -13.85
CA ASP A 39 -0.81 6.99 -15.24
C ASP A 39 0.57 6.31 -15.38
N SER A 40 0.75 5.46 -16.38
CA SER A 40 1.97 4.66 -16.59
C SER A 40 3.24 5.50 -16.69
N LYS A 41 3.15 6.80 -17.03
CA LYS A 41 4.30 7.73 -16.99
C LYS A 41 4.92 7.87 -15.60
N PHE A 42 4.20 7.52 -14.54
CA PHE A 42 4.69 7.57 -13.17
C PHE A 42 5.40 6.28 -12.74
N MET A 43 5.39 5.23 -13.57
CA MET A 43 5.95 3.91 -13.26
C MET A 43 7.39 4.01 -12.73
N ASP A 44 8.30 4.62 -13.52
CA ASP A 44 9.71 4.70 -13.14
C ASP A 44 9.92 5.44 -11.81
N ARG A 45 9.13 6.49 -11.56
CA ARG A 45 9.17 7.23 -10.29
C ARG A 45 8.63 6.42 -9.13
N ILE A 46 7.62 5.58 -9.35
CA ILE A 46 7.07 4.69 -8.31
C ILE A 46 8.08 3.58 -7.99
N VAL A 47 8.70 2.98 -9.01
CA VAL A 47 9.80 2.03 -8.82
C VAL A 47 10.92 2.66 -7.99
N ASP A 48 11.37 3.87 -8.35
CA ASP A 48 12.39 4.61 -7.59
C ASP A 48 11.99 4.84 -6.12
N ILE A 49 10.72 5.17 -5.85
CA ILE A 49 10.23 5.36 -4.47
C ILE A 49 10.31 4.05 -3.70
N ILE A 50 9.88 2.94 -4.29
CA ILE A 50 9.87 1.63 -3.63
C ILE A 50 11.31 1.15 -3.40
N THR A 51 12.18 1.24 -4.40
CA THR A 51 13.60 0.84 -4.30
C THR A 51 14.35 1.64 -3.24
N ARG A 52 14.00 2.90 -2.99
CA ARG A 52 14.56 3.68 -1.87
C ARG A 52 14.11 3.20 -0.49
N ALA A 53 12.88 2.69 -0.39
CA ALA A 53 12.36 2.13 0.86
C ALA A 53 12.86 0.69 1.10
N TYR A 54 13.03 -0.07 0.03
CA TYR A 54 13.47 -1.46 0.01
C TYR A 54 14.49 -1.64 -1.12
N HIS A 55 15.78 -1.57 -0.77
CA HIS A 55 16.88 -1.67 -1.75
C HIS A 55 16.86 -2.94 -2.61
N GLU A 56 16.23 -4.01 -2.11
CA GLU A 56 16.08 -5.29 -2.79
C GLU A 56 14.98 -5.27 -3.87
N TYR A 57 14.12 -4.24 -3.88
CA TYR A 57 13.09 -4.09 -4.89
C TYR A 57 13.69 -3.58 -6.21
N SER A 58 13.50 -4.35 -7.29
CA SER A 58 13.85 -3.99 -8.67
C SER A 58 12.61 -3.92 -9.57
N SER A 59 12.79 -3.41 -10.80
CA SER A 59 11.76 -3.42 -11.84
C SER A 59 11.31 -4.83 -12.25
N ASP A 60 12.03 -5.87 -11.87
CA ASP A 60 11.66 -7.25 -12.15
C ASP A 60 10.41 -7.68 -11.37
N TYR A 61 10.10 -6.99 -10.26
CA TYR A 61 8.87 -7.22 -9.49
C TYR A 61 7.62 -6.58 -10.11
N ILE A 62 7.72 -5.95 -11.28
CA ILE A 62 6.54 -5.41 -11.98
C ILE A 62 5.65 -6.57 -12.46
N ASN A 63 4.38 -6.53 -12.05
CA ASN A 63 3.38 -7.59 -12.15
C ASN A 63 3.67 -8.84 -11.29
N GLU A 64 4.59 -8.72 -10.33
CA GLU A 64 4.84 -9.72 -9.30
C GLU A 64 4.56 -9.15 -7.91
N TYR A 65 4.70 -10.03 -6.90
CA TYR A 65 4.59 -9.65 -5.50
C TYR A 65 5.98 -9.60 -4.88
N TYR A 66 6.33 -8.46 -4.28
CA TYR A 66 7.45 -8.38 -3.34
C TYR A 66 6.90 -8.62 -1.94
N ILE A 67 7.28 -9.74 -1.32
CA ILE A 67 6.75 -10.20 -0.03
C ILE A 67 7.90 -10.38 0.95
N GLN A 68 7.73 -9.84 2.16
CA GLN A 68 8.62 -10.10 3.28
C GLN A 68 7.83 -10.64 4.45
N ILE A 69 8.35 -11.70 5.06
CA ILE A 69 7.75 -12.37 6.21
C ILE A 69 8.80 -12.46 7.31
N GLN A 70 8.50 -11.88 8.46
CA GLN A 70 9.25 -12.06 9.70
C GLN A 70 8.36 -12.88 10.64
N GLU A 71 8.70 -14.16 10.83
CA GLU A 71 7.84 -15.11 11.55
C GLU A 71 7.41 -14.59 12.92
N ASN A 72 6.10 -14.72 13.21
CA ASN A 72 5.44 -14.26 14.44
C ASN A 72 5.59 -12.75 14.73
N GLN A 73 6.12 -11.96 13.81
CA GLN A 73 6.29 -10.52 14.00
C GLN A 73 5.46 -9.72 13.02
N TYR A 74 5.74 -9.85 11.72
CA TYR A 74 5.03 -9.09 10.69
C TYR A 74 5.15 -9.73 9.32
N CYS A 75 4.25 -9.34 8.43
CA CYS A 75 4.41 -9.54 7.00
C CYS A 75 4.04 -8.26 6.25
N PHE A 76 4.66 -8.05 5.10
CA PHE A 76 4.26 -6.99 4.20
C PHE A 76 4.32 -7.45 2.74
N THR A 77 3.58 -6.74 1.89
CA THR A 77 3.45 -7.03 0.47
C THR A 77 3.41 -5.73 -0.32
N ILE A 78 4.13 -5.72 -1.44
CA ILE A 78 4.10 -4.67 -2.45
C ILE A 78 3.73 -5.34 -3.77
N GLU A 79 2.60 -4.94 -4.36
CA GLU A 79 2.12 -5.39 -5.67
C GLU A 79 2.11 -4.19 -6.61
N LEU A 80 3.04 -4.15 -7.58
CA LEU A 80 3.10 -3.08 -8.58
C LEU A 80 2.72 -3.63 -9.95
N LYS A 81 1.73 -3.04 -10.59
CA LYS A 81 1.34 -3.29 -11.99
C LYS A 81 1.54 -2.05 -12.83
N SER A 82 1.33 -2.18 -14.14
CA SER A 82 1.44 -1.11 -15.13
C SER A 82 0.74 0.21 -14.78
N SER A 83 -0.37 0.16 -14.04
CA SER A 83 -1.20 1.32 -13.69
C SER A 83 -1.79 1.24 -12.27
N GLU A 84 -1.31 0.34 -11.44
CA GLU A 84 -1.86 0.08 -10.11
C GLU A 84 -0.74 -0.28 -9.14
N LEU A 85 -0.84 0.19 -7.90
CA LEU A 85 0.05 -0.20 -6.80
C LEU A 85 -0.80 -0.58 -5.60
N LYS A 86 -0.43 -1.67 -4.94
CA LYS A 86 -0.94 -2.03 -3.61
C LYS A 86 0.20 -2.22 -2.63
N LEU A 87 -0.03 -1.71 -1.43
CA LEU A 87 0.89 -1.73 -0.30
C LEU A 87 0.12 -2.27 0.90
N ASP A 88 0.55 -3.39 1.45
CA ASP A 88 -0.08 -4.01 2.60
C ASP A 88 0.96 -4.40 3.66
N TYR A 89 0.63 -4.21 4.94
CA TYR A 89 1.33 -4.88 6.02
C TYR A 89 0.37 -5.36 7.11
N LYS A 90 0.81 -6.37 7.84
CA LYS A 90 0.15 -6.87 9.04
C LYS A 90 1.18 -7.18 10.13
N PHE A 91 0.92 -6.69 11.32
CA PHE A 91 1.65 -6.98 12.55
C PHE A 91 0.95 -8.10 13.32
N ASP A 92 1.74 -9.01 13.88
CA ASP A 92 1.30 -10.02 14.83
C ASP A 92 1.87 -9.69 16.22
N HIS A 93 3.11 -10.08 16.51
CA HIS A 93 3.85 -9.69 17.71
C HIS A 93 5.16 -8.96 17.35
N PRO A 94 5.09 -7.78 16.70
CA PRO A 94 6.30 -7.05 16.30
C PRO A 94 7.03 -6.49 17.52
N SER A 95 8.33 -6.21 17.36
CA SER A 95 9.01 -5.30 18.28
C SER A 95 8.52 -3.85 18.05
N GLU A 96 8.67 -2.98 19.05
CA GLU A 96 8.33 -1.55 18.91
C GLU A 96 9.17 -0.89 17.80
N GLU A 97 10.43 -1.31 17.66
CA GLU A 97 11.35 -0.82 16.64
C GLU A 97 10.87 -1.21 15.24
N ASP A 98 10.57 -2.50 15.01
CA ASP A 98 10.03 -2.98 13.73
C ASP A 98 8.71 -2.31 13.38
N GLN A 99 7.80 -2.20 14.36
CA GLN A 99 6.51 -1.56 14.15
C GLN A 99 6.69 -0.10 13.69
N LYS A 100 7.61 0.64 14.33
CA LYS A 100 7.91 2.02 13.99
C LYS A 100 8.58 2.13 12.62
N GLU A 101 9.56 1.28 12.33
CA GLU A 101 10.29 1.29 11.06
C GLU A 101 9.36 1.00 9.88
N ILE A 102 8.59 -0.10 9.94
CA ILE A 102 7.69 -0.50 8.86
C ILE A 102 6.59 0.55 8.66
N THR A 103 5.99 1.05 9.75
CA THR A 103 4.98 2.12 9.66
C THR A 103 5.55 3.36 8.97
N LEU A 104 6.75 3.78 9.35
CA LEU A 104 7.40 4.95 8.77
C LEU A 104 7.71 4.75 7.27
N LYS A 105 8.25 3.59 6.87
CA LYS A 105 8.53 3.28 5.47
C LYS A 105 7.26 3.38 4.62
N PHE A 106 6.17 2.75 5.05
CA PHE A 106 4.91 2.76 4.33
C PHE A 106 4.28 4.15 4.26
N ASP A 107 4.29 4.92 5.37
CA ASP A 107 3.78 6.30 5.38
C ASP A 107 4.60 7.23 4.45
N GLN A 108 5.93 7.04 4.37
CA GLN A 108 6.80 7.80 3.47
C GLN A 108 6.60 7.44 2.00
N MET A 109 6.45 6.15 1.69
CA MET A 109 6.13 5.69 0.33
C MET A 109 4.80 6.29 -0.12
N GLU A 110 3.73 6.10 0.66
CA GLU A 110 2.41 6.66 0.38
C GLU A 110 2.46 8.16 0.12
N ALA A 111 3.07 8.93 1.03
CA ALA A 111 3.16 10.37 0.91
C ALA A 111 3.95 10.81 -0.34
N SER A 112 4.95 10.02 -0.76
CA SER A 112 5.74 10.29 -1.96
C SER A 112 4.95 9.99 -3.23
N ILE A 113 4.22 8.87 -3.26
CA ILE A 113 3.37 8.46 -4.38
C ILE A 113 2.24 9.48 -4.60
N LEU A 114 1.58 9.92 -3.53
CA LEU A 114 0.48 10.88 -3.62
C LEU A 114 0.92 12.31 -4.01
N LYS A 115 2.24 12.58 -4.04
CA LYS A 115 2.84 13.86 -4.47
C LYS A 115 3.41 13.84 -5.88
N LEU A 116 3.39 12.69 -6.58
CA LEU A 116 3.91 12.55 -7.93
C LEU A 116 3.26 13.52 -8.92
#